data_AF-A0A935ZI21-F1
#
_entry.id   AF-A0A935ZI21-F1
#
_cell.length_a   1.000
_cell.length_b   1.000
_cell.length_c   1.000
_cell.angle_alpha   90.00
_cell.angle_beta   90.00
_cell.angle_gamma   90.00
#
_symmetry.space_group_name_H-M   'P 1'
#
loop_
_entity.id
_entity.type
_entity.pdbx_description
1 polymer ?
#
loop_
_entity_poly.entity_id
_entity_poly.type
_entity_poly.pdbx_seq_one_letter_code
_entity_poly.pdbx_strand_id
1 'polypeptide(L)'
;MRSATRGVCWIGGLALVGCSAGDFDMGLTTFGTAFSAGQTTAADGGSDSDGTSGDDTAAGTTGADGGASTAASTAGSADATTALDTGASAEAGCTPSDEICDGIDNDCNGTIDDGDPGGGSPCDTGMPGACAAGTTACVMGETTCTADAPGTAESCNGADDDCNGSIDDGNPGGGAACNTGMQGVCATGSQQCSNGALSCVQTVNAGAEQCGDGLDNNCDGSVDEGCGCAHDQCATGAALEDGCTGCVSSVCAVDSYCCTTAWDNVCVLEVANECGSYCLGSCSHSPCSTGGALTDGCDPGDCVSEVCLNDSYCCTNSWDAQCVGEVLTYCGVVCP
;
A
#
# COMPACT_ATOMS: atom_id res chain seq x y z
N MET A 1 -41.20 21.16 21.09
CA MET A 1 -41.73 19.95 20.42
C MET A 1 -40.78 19.63 19.28
N ARG A 2 -39.77 18.78 19.49
CA ARG A 2 -38.82 18.37 18.44
C ARG A 2 -39.20 16.97 17.99
N SER A 3 -39.50 16.84 16.70
CA SER A 3 -39.85 15.59 16.03
C SER A 3 -38.56 14.78 15.82
N ALA A 4 -38.51 13.56 16.37
CA ALA A 4 -37.41 12.63 16.15
C ALA A 4 -37.77 11.70 14.98
N THR A 5 -37.15 11.90 13.83
CA THR A 5 -37.26 11.00 12.68
C THR A 5 -36.37 9.78 12.94
N ARG A 6 -36.97 8.58 12.95
CA ARG A 6 -36.32 7.29 13.28
C ARG A 6 -35.46 6.80 12.10
N GLY A 7 -34.15 6.65 12.30
CA GLY A 7 -33.25 5.96 11.36
C GLY A 7 -33.30 4.44 11.49
N VAL A 8 -33.22 3.72 10.36
CA VAL A 8 -33.16 2.26 10.27
C VAL A 8 -31.70 1.84 10.12
N CYS A 9 -31.21 0.91 10.95
CA CYS A 9 -29.85 0.38 10.87
C CYS A 9 -29.88 -1.10 10.43
N TRP A 10 -28.90 -1.52 9.63
CA TRP A 10 -28.79 -2.86 9.06
C TRP A 10 -27.62 -3.61 9.69
N ILE A 11 -27.88 -4.79 10.27
CA ILE A 11 -26.84 -5.73 10.71
C ILE A 11 -27.21 -7.11 10.16
N GLY A 12 -26.34 -7.71 9.35
CA GLY A 12 -26.52 -9.09 8.87
C GLY A 12 -27.80 -9.34 8.05
N GLY A 13 -28.32 -8.34 7.34
CA GLY A 13 -29.43 -8.51 6.40
C GLY A 13 -30.85 -8.58 7.01
N LEU A 14 -31.03 -8.33 8.31
CA LEU A 14 -32.36 -8.21 8.93
C LEU A 14 -32.58 -6.81 9.53
N ALA A 15 -33.69 -6.15 9.19
CA ALA A 15 -34.07 -4.85 9.73
C ALA A 15 -34.75 -5.00 11.10
N LEU A 16 -34.18 -4.36 12.14
CA LEU A 16 -34.77 -4.30 13.48
C LEU A 16 -35.25 -2.87 13.80
N VAL A 17 -36.47 -2.76 14.32
CA VAL A 17 -37.08 -1.48 14.73
C VAL A 17 -36.81 -1.23 16.21
N GLY A 18 -36.05 -0.17 16.54
CA GLY A 18 -36.03 0.42 17.89
C GLY A 18 -34.72 0.36 18.69
N CYS A 19 -33.56 0.69 18.11
CA CYS A 19 -32.35 0.94 18.90
C CYS A 19 -32.23 2.44 19.26
N SER A 20 -32.19 2.74 20.56
CA SER A 20 -31.77 4.05 21.09
C SER A 20 -30.26 4.04 21.30
N ALA A 21 -29.57 5.07 20.80
CA ALA A 21 -28.15 5.27 21.05
C ALA A 21 -27.93 5.60 22.54
N GLY A 22 -27.14 4.77 23.22
CA GLY A 22 -26.66 5.00 24.57
C GLY A 22 -25.33 4.29 24.76
N ASP A 23 -24.28 5.09 24.84
CA ASP A 23 -22.99 4.91 25.52
C ASP A 23 -22.32 3.52 25.48
N PHE A 24 -21.20 3.42 24.76
CA PHE A 24 -20.19 2.40 25.01
C PHE A 24 -18.79 3.05 25.09
N ASP A 25 -18.42 3.45 26.31
CA ASP A 25 -17.05 3.67 26.75
C ASP A 25 -16.67 2.49 27.68
N MET A 26 -15.64 1.76 27.24
CA MET A 26 -14.61 1.01 27.98
C MET A 26 -14.99 0.01 29.09
N GLY A 27 -14.42 -1.22 28.99
CA GLY A 27 -13.96 -1.97 30.16
C GLY A 27 -14.25 -3.48 30.19
N LEU A 28 -13.22 -4.26 29.83
CA LEU A 28 -12.75 -5.49 30.47
C LEU A 28 -13.75 -6.29 31.36
N THR A 29 -14.04 -7.55 31.00
CA THR A 29 -13.88 -8.72 31.90
C THR A 29 -14.18 -10.04 31.19
N THR A 30 -13.22 -10.95 31.35
CA THR A 30 -13.28 -12.39 31.12
C THR A 30 -14.43 -13.04 31.92
N PHE A 31 -15.17 -13.98 31.34
CA PHE A 31 -15.57 -15.26 31.95
C PHE A 31 -16.33 -16.11 30.92
N GLY A 32 -15.83 -17.34 30.68
CA GLY A 32 -16.48 -18.33 29.83
C GLY A 32 -17.48 -19.20 30.58
N THR A 33 -18.36 -19.86 29.82
CA THR A 33 -19.00 -21.15 30.10
C THR A 33 -19.28 -21.81 28.74
N ALA A 34 -18.56 -22.87 28.37
CA ALA A 34 -18.89 -24.28 28.60
C ALA A 34 -19.98 -24.83 27.66
N PHE A 35 -19.55 -25.61 26.66
CA PHE A 35 -20.36 -26.70 26.12
C PHE A 35 -19.53 -27.98 26.15
N SER A 36 -20.13 -29.04 26.69
CA SER A 36 -19.51 -30.29 27.12
C SER A 36 -20.12 -31.47 26.38
N ALA A 37 -19.28 -32.38 25.89
CA ALA A 37 -19.49 -33.82 25.71
C ALA A 37 -18.08 -34.39 25.42
N GLY A 38 -17.43 -35.19 26.27
CA GLY A 38 -17.78 -36.52 26.78
C GLY A 38 -16.75 -37.51 26.21
N GLN A 39 -15.59 -37.73 26.85
CA GLN A 39 -15.27 -38.68 27.94
C GLN A 39 -14.95 -40.12 27.46
N THR A 40 -13.69 -40.55 27.62
CA THR A 40 -13.23 -41.90 28.06
C THR A 40 -11.75 -41.83 28.51
N THR A 41 -11.49 -41.84 29.82
CA THR A 41 -10.92 -42.92 30.67
C THR A 41 -9.38 -43.03 30.71
N ALA A 42 -8.87 -43.04 31.94
CA ALA A 42 -7.49 -42.96 32.41
C ALA A 42 -6.76 -44.32 32.47
N ALA A 43 -5.42 -44.29 32.60
CA ALA A 43 -4.68 -44.83 33.75
C ALA A 43 -3.14 -44.71 33.58
N ASP A 44 -2.50 -44.35 34.69
CA ASP A 44 -1.06 -44.41 34.96
C ASP A 44 -0.47 -45.84 34.89
N GLY A 45 0.84 -45.91 34.61
CA GLY A 45 1.66 -47.09 34.85
C GLY A 45 3.09 -46.92 34.33
N GLY A 46 4.04 -46.57 35.21
CA GLY A 46 5.46 -46.58 34.90
C GLY A 46 6.10 -47.98 35.01
N SER A 47 7.33 -48.11 34.50
CA SER A 47 8.50 -48.77 35.14
C SER A 47 9.65 -48.90 34.12
N ASP A 48 10.78 -48.27 34.46
CA ASP A 48 12.18 -48.72 34.36
C ASP A 48 12.55 -49.89 33.42
N SER A 49 13.60 -49.71 32.60
CA SER A 49 14.96 -50.24 32.87
C SER A 49 15.91 -50.07 31.67
N ASP A 50 17.17 -49.76 32.01
CA ASP A 50 18.46 -49.99 31.33
C ASP A 50 18.64 -49.45 29.89
N GLY A 51 19.68 -48.68 29.57
CA GLY A 51 21.03 -48.65 30.12
C GLY A 51 22.01 -48.81 28.95
N THR A 52 23.17 -48.17 29.09
CA THR A 52 24.34 -48.16 28.18
C THR A 52 24.28 -47.21 26.98
N SER A 53 25.37 -46.61 26.47
CA SER A 53 26.70 -46.19 26.95
C SER A 53 27.46 -45.80 25.68
N GLY A 54 28.03 -44.59 25.63
CA GLY A 54 29.22 -44.24 24.82
C GLY A 54 29.08 -44.29 23.29
N ASP A 55 29.97 -43.70 22.51
CA ASP A 55 30.95 -42.65 22.75
C ASP A 55 31.40 -42.18 21.35
N ASP A 56 31.74 -40.90 21.28
CA ASP A 56 32.82 -40.29 20.50
C ASP A 56 33.03 -40.64 19.02
N THR A 57 32.80 -39.62 18.20
CA THR A 57 33.60 -39.37 16.99
C THR A 57 34.95 -38.78 17.39
N ALA A 58 36.01 -39.46 16.98
CA ALA A 58 37.40 -39.10 17.21
C ALA A 58 37.90 -38.05 16.21
N ALA A 59 38.79 -37.18 16.68
CA ALA A 59 39.81 -36.54 15.86
C ALA A 59 41.06 -36.22 16.69
N GLY A 60 42.24 -36.57 16.17
CA GLY A 60 43.42 -35.71 16.32
C GLY A 60 44.68 -36.23 17.02
N THR A 61 45.61 -36.74 16.20
CA THR A 61 47.05 -36.41 16.13
C THR A 61 48.09 -36.85 17.18
N THR A 62 49.14 -37.49 16.63
CA THR A 62 50.61 -37.38 16.87
C THR A 62 51.24 -37.82 18.20
N GLY A 63 52.30 -38.64 18.09
CA GLY A 63 53.37 -38.70 19.10
C GLY A 63 54.14 -40.03 19.13
N ALA A 64 55.42 -39.99 18.77
CA ALA A 64 56.37 -41.09 18.83
C ALA A 64 56.88 -41.35 20.27
N ASP A 65 57.28 -42.60 20.56
CA ASP A 65 58.58 -43.00 21.13
C ASP A 65 58.49 -44.29 21.97
N GLY A 66 59.44 -45.21 21.70
CA GLY A 66 60.21 -45.89 22.75
C GLY A 66 59.63 -47.11 23.48
N GLY A 67 60.05 -48.30 23.04
CA GLY A 67 60.90 -49.13 23.89
C GLY A 67 60.30 -50.22 24.81
N ALA A 68 60.92 -51.40 24.68
CA ALA A 68 61.14 -52.44 25.69
C ALA A 68 60.08 -53.55 25.93
N SER A 69 60.39 -54.69 25.29
CA SER A 69 60.46 -56.05 25.85
C SER A 69 59.60 -56.43 27.07
N THR A 70 58.85 -57.52 26.94
CA THR A 70 59.15 -58.78 27.65
C THR A 70 58.38 -59.94 27.01
N ALA A 71 59.08 -61.07 26.93
CA ALA A 71 58.59 -62.33 26.39
C ALA A 71 57.58 -63.00 27.33
N ALA A 72 56.59 -63.69 26.77
CA ALA A 72 56.05 -64.91 27.36
C ALA A 72 55.43 -65.77 26.26
N SER A 73 56.11 -66.87 25.98
CA SER A 73 55.65 -67.96 25.15
C SER A 73 54.51 -68.70 25.84
N THR A 74 53.43 -68.97 25.11
CA THR A 74 52.63 -70.17 25.33
C THR A 74 52.14 -70.68 23.97
N ALA A 75 52.73 -71.81 23.57
CA ALA A 75 52.22 -72.64 22.49
C ALA A 75 50.83 -73.19 22.89
N GLY A 76 49.91 -73.27 21.94
CA GLY A 76 48.58 -73.79 22.24
C GLY A 76 47.65 -73.84 21.04
N SER A 77 47.84 -74.90 20.25
CA SER A 77 46.82 -75.55 19.43
C SER A 77 46.40 -74.88 18.12
N ALA A 78 46.82 -75.54 17.05
CA ALA A 78 46.16 -75.51 15.76
C ALA A 78 44.68 -75.84 15.93
N ASP A 79 43.81 -74.93 15.52
CA ASP A 79 42.47 -75.28 15.07
C ASP A 79 42.32 -74.75 13.66
N ALA A 80 42.41 -75.69 12.73
CA ALA A 80 42.17 -75.49 11.32
C ALA A 80 40.66 -75.34 11.12
N THR A 81 40.13 -74.15 11.39
CA THR A 81 38.97 -73.67 10.67
C THR A 81 39.50 -72.79 9.55
N THR A 82 39.28 -73.26 8.34
CA THR A 82 39.46 -72.54 7.09
C THR A 82 38.84 -71.15 7.23
N ALA A 83 39.66 -70.16 7.57
CA ALA A 83 39.35 -68.78 7.26
C ALA A 83 39.25 -68.73 5.75
N LEU A 84 38.04 -68.45 5.28
CA LEU A 84 37.73 -68.03 3.92
C LEU A 84 38.48 -66.72 3.67
N ASP A 85 39.78 -66.84 3.48
CA ASP A 85 40.60 -65.87 2.77
C ASP A 85 40.32 -66.04 1.27
N THR A 86 39.10 -65.63 0.92
CA THR A 86 38.71 -65.24 -0.44
C THR A 86 37.66 -64.16 -0.29
N GLY A 87 38.05 -63.03 0.31
CA GLY A 87 37.34 -61.75 0.18
C GLY A 87 37.55 -61.11 -1.20
N ALA A 88 37.68 -61.94 -2.22
CA ALA A 88 37.64 -61.56 -3.62
C ALA A 88 36.75 -62.62 -4.27
N SER A 89 35.45 -62.34 -4.28
CA SER A 89 34.61 -62.81 -5.39
C SER A 89 35.20 -62.17 -6.64
N ALA A 90 36.24 -62.80 -7.19
CA ALA A 90 36.55 -62.66 -8.59
C ALA A 90 35.39 -63.34 -9.33
N GLU A 91 34.29 -62.59 -9.46
CA GLU A 91 33.25 -62.84 -10.44
C GLU A 91 34.00 -63.08 -11.76
N ALA A 92 33.95 -64.32 -12.25
CA ALA A 92 34.74 -64.74 -13.39
C ALA A 92 34.31 -63.96 -14.65
N GLY A 93 35.02 -62.89 -14.99
CA GLY A 93 34.85 -62.16 -16.25
C GLY A 93 35.07 -60.65 -16.24
N CYS A 94 35.21 -60.00 -15.07
CA CYS A 94 35.34 -58.54 -15.00
C CYS A 94 36.80 -58.12 -14.73
N THR A 95 37.37 -57.25 -15.57
CA THR A 95 38.71 -56.67 -15.38
C THR A 95 38.52 -55.23 -14.92
N PRO A 96 38.88 -54.88 -13.66
CA PRO A 96 38.60 -53.56 -13.10
C PRO A 96 39.22 -52.44 -13.95
N SER A 97 38.43 -51.41 -14.24
CA SER A 97 38.82 -50.15 -14.88
C SER A 97 38.13 -48.98 -14.17
N ASP A 98 38.57 -47.75 -14.46
CA ASP A 98 37.90 -46.55 -13.94
C ASP A 98 36.42 -46.52 -14.36
N GLU A 99 35.54 -46.08 -13.47
CA GLU A 99 34.11 -45.92 -13.74
C GLU A 99 33.85 -44.95 -14.90
N ILE A 100 32.92 -45.33 -15.77
CA ILE A 100 32.39 -44.53 -16.87
C ILE A 100 30.88 -44.49 -16.68
N CYS A 101 30.25 -43.34 -16.91
CA CYS A 101 28.79 -43.23 -16.86
C CYS A 101 28.14 -43.95 -18.05
N ASP A 102 27.98 -45.26 -17.93
CA ASP A 102 27.38 -46.12 -18.96
C ASP A 102 26.36 -47.13 -18.40
N GLY A 103 26.11 -47.10 -17.09
CA GLY A 103 25.17 -47.99 -16.41
C GLY A 103 25.72 -49.39 -16.17
N ILE A 104 27.04 -49.57 -16.27
CA ILE A 104 27.77 -50.81 -16.03
C ILE A 104 28.77 -50.59 -14.89
N ASP A 105 28.91 -51.58 -14.03
CA ASP A 105 29.97 -51.64 -13.00
C ASP A 105 31.32 -51.96 -13.69
N ASN A 106 32.16 -50.94 -13.92
CA ASN A 106 33.42 -51.07 -14.65
C ASN A 106 34.61 -51.47 -13.75
N ASP A 107 34.55 -51.14 -12.46
CA ASP A 107 35.56 -51.47 -11.46
C ASP A 107 35.27 -52.79 -10.70
N CYS A 108 34.10 -53.37 -10.96
CA CYS A 108 33.60 -54.65 -10.44
C CYS A 108 33.41 -54.63 -8.91
N ASN A 109 33.14 -53.47 -8.30
CA ASN A 109 33.00 -53.32 -6.85
C ASN A 109 31.58 -53.65 -6.33
N GLY A 110 30.64 -53.95 -7.23
CA GLY A 110 29.25 -54.29 -6.92
C GLY A 110 28.30 -53.08 -6.89
N THR A 111 28.78 -51.89 -7.23
CA THR A 111 28.00 -50.66 -7.39
C THR A 111 28.19 -50.11 -8.80
N ILE A 112 27.09 -49.81 -9.46
CA ILE A 112 27.09 -49.26 -10.82
C ILE A 112 27.33 -47.75 -10.75
N ASP A 113 28.22 -47.22 -11.60
CA ASP A 113 28.52 -45.80 -11.75
C ASP A 113 28.87 -45.10 -10.41
N ASP A 114 29.68 -45.72 -9.55
CA ASP A 114 30.04 -45.13 -8.25
C ASP A 114 30.95 -43.89 -8.40
N GLY A 115 30.75 -42.91 -7.52
CA GLY A 115 31.60 -41.71 -7.48
C GLY A 115 31.32 -40.68 -8.58
N ASP A 116 30.17 -40.74 -9.25
CA ASP A 116 29.72 -39.76 -10.26
C ASP A 116 30.69 -39.64 -11.48
N PRO A 117 30.90 -40.75 -12.23
CA PRO A 117 31.84 -40.75 -13.35
C PRO A 117 31.43 -39.75 -14.44
N GLY A 118 32.36 -38.88 -14.86
CA GLY A 118 32.07 -37.81 -15.83
C GLY A 118 31.29 -36.62 -15.26
N GLY A 119 30.97 -36.64 -13.98
CA GLY A 119 30.36 -35.52 -13.26
C GLY A 119 31.35 -34.41 -12.87
N GLY A 120 30.81 -33.32 -12.34
CA GLY A 120 31.60 -32.22 -11.77
C GLY A 120 32.11 -31.15 -12.74
N SER A 121 31.80 -31.27 -14.04
CA SER A 121 32.17 -30.24 -15.03
C SER A 121 31.06 -29.20 -15.18
N PRO A 122 31.38 -27.89 -15.33
CA PRO A 122 30.38 -26.88 -15.60
C PRO A 122 29.72 -27.14 -16.96
N CYS A 123 28.41 -27.01 -17.01
CA CYS A 123 27.60 -27.19 -18.19
C CYS A 123 26.47 -26.15 -18.23
N ASP A 124 25.84 -26.02 -19.40
CA ASP A 124 24.66 -25.18 -19.61
C ASP A 124 23.44 -26.10 -19.66
N THR A 125 22.48 -25.87 -18.77
CA THR A 125 21.24 -26.68 -18.67
C THR A 125 20.26 -26.38 -19.80
N GLY A 126 20.45 -25.26 -20.52
CA GLY A 126 19.51 -24.72 -21.49
C GLY A 126 18.28 -24.04 -20.88
N MET A 127 18.19 -23.97 -19.54
CA MET A 127 17.16 -23.19 -18.85
C MET A 127 17.52 -21.70 -18.81
N PRO A 128 16.55 -20.78 -18.74
CA PRO A 128 16.82 -19.36 -18.61
C PRO A 128 17.28 -18.99 -17.19
N GLY A 129 17.75 -17.76 -17.04
CA GLY A 129 17.97 -17.14 -15.73
C GLY A 129 19.04 -17.83 -14.87
N ALA A 130 18.78 -17.86 -13.57
CA ALA A 130 19.67 -18.44 -12.56
C ALA A 130 19.92 -19.95 -12.77
N CYS A 131 19.02 -20.65 -13.47
CA CYS A 131 19.11 -22.09 -13.72
C CYS A 131 20.01 -22.46 -14.90
N ALA A 132 20.51 -21.48 -15.68
CA ALA A 132 21.32 -21.75 -16.86
C ALA A 132 22.63 -22.48 -16.52
N ALA A 133 23.25 -22.13 -15.39
CA ALA A 133 24.46 -22.79 -14.90
C ALA A 133 24.11 -24.13 -14.25
N GLY A 134 24.83 -25.17 -14.66
CA GLY A 134 24.74 -26.48 -14.04
C GLY A 134 26.07 -27.19 -13.97
N THR A 135 26.04 -28.35 -13.32
CA THR A 135 27.15 -29.27 -13.21
C THR A 135 26.76 -30.61 -13.81
N THR A 136 27.68 -31.24 -14.55
CA THR A 136 27.45 -32.59 -15.07
C THR A 136 27.30 -33.58 -13.91
N ALA A 137 26.36 -34.52 -14.06
CA ALA A 137 26.13 -35.60 -13.11
C ALA A 137 25.73 -36.87 -13.88
N CYS A 138 26.26 -38.01 -13.45
CA CYS A 138 25.87 -39.33 -13.93
C CYS A 138 24.56 -39.74 -13.28
N VAL A 139 23.49 -39.76 -14.08
CA VAL A 139 22.15 -40.11 -13.63
C VAL A 139 21.65 -41.25 -14.49
N MET A 140 21.53 -42.44 -13.90
CA MET A 140 21.06 -43.66 -14.58
C MET A 140 21.90 -44.07 -15.80
N GLY A 141 23.23 -44.02 -15.70
CA GLY A 141 24.14 -44.41 -16.79
C GLY A 141 24.22 -43.40 -17.95
N GLU A 142 23.73 -42.17 -17.74
CA GLU A 142 23.85 -41.06 -18.68
C GLU A 142 24.39 -39.81 -17.99
N THR A 143 25.39 -39.16 -18.59
CA THR A 143 25.88 -37.86 -18.12
C THR A 143 24.88 -36.77 -18.49
N THR A 144 24.22 -36.23 -17.47
CA THR A 144 23.21 -35.16 -17.59
C THR A 144 23.74 -33.85 -17.04
N CYS A 145 23.22 -32.71 -17.50
CA CYS A 145 23.52 -31.40 -16.91
C CYS A 145 22.43 -31.05 -15.90
N THR A 146 22.78 -30.98 -14.61
CA THR A 146 21.85 -30.62 -13.53
C THR A 146 22.10 -29.19 -13.09
N ALA A 147 21.03 -28.37 -12.96
CA ALA A 147 21.15 -26.99 -12.51
C ALA A 147 21.78 -26.90 -11.12
N ASP A 148 22.70 -25.95 -10.92
CA ASP A 148 23.41 -25.78 -9.64
C ASP A 148 22.48 -25.24 -8.54
N ALA A 149 21.40 -24.56 -8.93
CA ALA A 149 20.36 -24.06 -8.05
C ALA A 149 18.97 -24.30 -8.65
N PRO A 150 17.97 -24.69 -7.83
CA PRO A 150 16.58 -24.68 -8.27
C PRO A 150 16.08 -23.24 -8.42
N GLY A 151 15.06 -23.05 -9.26
CA GLY A 151 14.37 -21.76 -9.34
C GLY A 151 13.75 -21.37 -8.00
N THR A 152 13.83 -20.09 -7.65
CA THR A 152 13.30 -19.48 -6.43
C THR A 152 12.34 -18.35 -6.76
N ALA A 153 11.52 -17.91 -5.81
CA ALA A 153 10.62 -16.77 -6.06
C ALA A 153 11.41 -15.50 -6.45
N GLU A 154 10.87 -14.78 -7.44
CA GLU A 154 11.47 -13.56 -7.96
C GLU A 154 11.83 -12.54 -6.86
N SER A 155 13.05 -12.04 -6.95
CA SER A 155 13.50 -10.84 -6.24
C SER A 155 13.72 -9.72 -7.23
N CYS A 156 13.49 -8.46 -6.84
CA CYS A 156 13.76 -7.32 -7.72
C CYS A 156 15.27 -7.08 -7.86
N ASN A 157 15.93 -7.85 -8.72
CA ASN A 157 17.39 -7.90 -8.86
C ASN A 157 17.84 -7.90 -10.34
N GLY A 158 16.92 -7.93 -11.29
CA GLY A 158 17.21 -7.93 -12.73
C GLY A 158 17.64 -9.29 -13.27
N ALA A 159 17.43 -10.36 -12.50
CA ALA A 159 17.59 -11.75 -12.89
C ALA A 159 16.23 -12.44 -12.98
N ASP A 160 16.22 -13.60 -13.64
CA ASP A 160 15.10 -14.53 -13.67
C ASP A 160 15.46 -15.62 -12.65
N ASP A 161 14.93 -15.47 -11.43
CA ASP A 161 15.26 -16.30 -10.27
C ASP A 161 14.44 -17.60 -10.28
N ASP A 162 13.24 -17.58 -10.85
CA ASP A 162 12.34 -18.75 -10.92
C ASP A 162 12.48 -19.56 -12.23
N CYS A 163 13.29 -19.05 -13.15
CA CYS A 163 13.65 -19.66 -14.43
C CYS A 163 12.46 -19.85 -15.37
N ASN A 164 11.47 -18.97 -15.29
CA ASN A 164 10.28 -18.99 -16.14
C ASN A 164 10.48 -18.25 -17.49
N GLY A 165 11.62 -17.58 -17.68
CA GLY A 165 11.97 -16.80 -18.88
C GLY A 165 11.59 -15.32 -18.81
N SER A 166 11.03 -14.87 -17.70
CA SER A 166 10.68 -13.46 -17.42
C SER A 166 11.55 -12.94 -16.29
N ILE A 167 12.09 -11.75 -16.45
CA ILE A 167 12.89 -11.09 -15.41
C ILE A 167 11.97 -10.25 -14.53
N ASP A 168 12.11 -10.39 -13.21
CA ASP A 168 11.40 -9.63 -12.18
C ASP A 168 9.87 -9.62 -12.36
N ASP A 169 9.25 -10.77 -12.71
CA ASP A 169 7.82 -10.80 -12.98
C ASP A 169 6.95 -10.69 -11.72
N GLY A 170 5.75 -10.12 -11.86
CA GLY A 170 4.82 -9.98 -10.75
C GLY A 170 5.17 -8.90 -9.70
N ASN A 171 6.06 -7.96 -10.02
CA ASN A 171 6.46 -6.86 -9.13
C ASN A 171 7.07 -7.35 -7.79
N PRO A 172 8.16 -8.13 -7.84
CA PRO A 172 8.77 -8.72 -6.65
C PRO A 172 9.26 -7.63 -5.69
N GLY A 173 8.98 -7.80 -4.39
CA GLY A 173 9.34 -6.80 -3.36
C GLY A 173 8.55 -5.48 -3.43
N GLY A 174 7.63 -5.32 -4.39
CA GLY A 174 6.81 -4.12 -4.56
C GLY A 174 5.56 -4.08 -3.67
N GLY A 175 4.73 -3.06 -3.87
CA GLY A 175 3.42 -2.87 -3.22
C GLY A 175 3.46 -2.14 -1.88
N ALA A 176 4.60 -2.14 -1.18
CA ALA A 176 4.76 -1.38 0.05
C ALA A 176 4.59 0.13 -0.19
N ALA A 177 3.94 0.84 0.74
CA ALA A 177 3.85 2.28 0.70
C ALA A 177 5.24 2.92 0.81
N CYS A 178 5.46 4.01 0.08
CA CYS A 178 6.72 4.74 0.07
C CYS A 178 6.45 6.24 -0.11
N ASN A 179 7.45 7.06 0.19
CA ASN A 179 7.42 8.49 -0.08
C ASN A 179 8.21 8.78 -1.36
N THR A 180 7.59 9.46 -2.32
CA THR A 180 8.19 9.75 -3.63
C THR A 180 9.15 10.93 -3.61
N GLY A 181 9.19 11.70 -2.50
CA GLY A 181 9.91 12.96 -2.38
C GLY A 181 9.18 14.16 -3.01
N MET A 182 8.00 13.96 -3.62
CA MET A 182 7.17 15.04 -4.12
C MET A 182 6.41 15.76 -3.00
N GLN A 183 5.86 16.93 -3.32
CA GLN A 183 5.04 17.72 -2.40
C GLN A 183 3.57 17.26 -2.39
N GLY A 184 2.83 17.75 -1.40
CA GLY A 184 1.40 17.54 -1.28
C GLY A 184 0.97 16.09 -1.29
N VAL A 185 -0.19 15.84 -1.91
CA VAL A 185 -0.76 14.50 -2.05
C VAL A 185 0.10 13.57 -2.90
N CYS A 186 0.93 14.11 -3.80
CA CYS A 186 1.85 13.34 -4.65
C CYS A 186 3.02 12.69 -3.89
N ALA A 187 3.26 13.09 -2.64
CA ALA A 187 4.28 12.48 -1.78
C ALA A 187 4.01 10.99 -1.55
N THR A 188 2.74 10.56 -1.61
CA THR A 188 2.35 9.16 -1.40
C THR A 188 2.60 8.32 -2.65
N GLY A 189 3.34 7.22 -2.49
CA GLY A 189 3.61 6.27 -3.55
C GLY A 189 3.59 4.82 -3.08
N SER A 190 3.80 3.92 -4.03
CA SER A 190 3.97 2.48 -3.82
C SER A 190 5.25 2.01 -4.50
N GLN A 191 5.97 1.10 -3.84
CA GLN A 191 7.16 0.49 -4.42
C GLN A 191 6.79 -0.33 -5.65
N GLN A 192 7.52 -0.14 -6.73
CA GLN A 192 7.41 -0.89 -7.98
C GLN A 192 8.80 -1.37 -8.38
N CYS A 193 8.91 -2.64 -8.71
CA CYS A 193 10.08 -3.21 -9.32
C CYS A 193 10.11 -2.85 -10.79
N SER A 194 11.18 -2.20 -11.23
CA SER A 194 11.42 -1.91 -12.63
C SER A 194 12.91 -1.97 -12.91
N ASN A 195 13.29 -2.77 -13.91
CA ASN A 195 14.68 -2.98 -14.33
C ASN A 195 15.60 -3.42 -13.16
N GLY A 196 15.19 -4.40 -12.36
CA GLY A 196 15.98 -4.93 -11.25
C GLY A 196 16.18 -3.99 -10.06
N ALA A 197 15.37 -2.94 -9.96
CA ALA A 197 15.41 -2.02 -8.83
C ALA A 197 14.01 -1.62 -8.36
N LEU A 198 13.84 -1.56 -7.03
CA LEU A 198 12.65 -0.98 -6.42
C LEU A 198 12.69 0.54 -6.55
N SER A 199 11.65 1.09 -7.18
CA SER A 199 11.42 2.53 -7.31
C SER A 199 10.10 2.89 -6.64
N CYS A 200 10.07 4.04 -5.96
CA CYS A 200 8.82 4.58 -5.44
C CYS A 200 8.06 5.30 -6.55
N VAL A 201 6.87 4.82 -6.90
CA VAL A 201 6.02 5.43 -7.92
C VAL A 201 4.81 6.06 -7.25
N GLN A 202 4.48 7.30 -7.60
CA GLN A 202 3.33 8.01 -7.03
C GLN A 202 2.04 7.25 -7.28
N THR A 203 1.16 7.21 -6.28
CA THR A 203 -0.18 6.64 -6.41
C THR A 203 -1.25 7.72 -6.63
N VAL A 204 -0.88 8.98 -6.39
CA VAL A 204 -1.72 10.16 -6.63
C VAL A 204 -0.98 11.06 -7.62
N ASN A 205 -1.67 11.43 -8.70
CA ASN A 205 -1.17 12.40 -9.67
C ASN A 205 -1.61 13.81 -9.28
N ALA A 206 -0.78 14.80 -9.65
CA ALA A 206 -1.15 16.20 -9.58
C ALA A 206 -2.46 16.46 -10.33
N GLY A 207 -3.41 17.08 -9.64
CA GLY A 207 -4.69 17.53 -10.16
C GLY A 207 -4.80 19.05 -10.24
N ALA A 208 -6.02 19.54 -10.41
CA ALA A 208 -6.33 20.94 -10.11
C ALA A 208 -6.45 21.10 -8.59
N GLU A 209 -6.19 22.31 -8.08
CA GLU A 209 -6.42 22.60 -6.67
C GLU A 209 -7.89 22.48 -6.31
N GLN A 210 -8.13 21.84 -5.17
CA GLN A 210 -9.45 21.77 -4.57
C GLN A 210 -9.42 22.66 -3.34
N CYS A 211 -10.07 23.80 -3.46
CA CYS A 211 -9.99 24.83 -2.45
C CYS A 211 -10.68 24.42 -1.14
N GLY A 212 -9.99 24.65 -0.02
CA GLY A 212 -10.51 24.50 1.32
C GLY A 212 -10.45 23.08 1.88
N ASP A 213 -9.74 22.15 1.20
CA ASP A 213 -9.48 20.81 1.75
C ASP A 213 -8.18 20.74 2.57
N GLY A 214 -7.36 21.80 2.54
CA GLY A 214 -6.10 21.90 3.26
C GLY A 214 -5.01 21.00 2.70
N LEU A 215 -5.15 20.54 1.46
CA LEU A 215 -4.20 19.70 0.74
C LEU A 215 -3.63 20.47 -0.48
N ASP A 216 -2.39 20.11 -0.82
CA ASP A 216 -1.70 20.54 -2.05
C ASP A 216 -1.98 19.46 -3.11
N ASN A 217 -2.99 19.69 -3.95
CA ASN A 217 -3.54 18.69 -4.88
C ASN A 217 -2.83 18.69 -6.24
N ASN A 218 -2.24 19.82 -6.62
CA ASN A 218 -1.45 20.02 -7.82
C ASN A 218 0.05 19.78 -7.60
N CYS A 219 0.44 19.59 -6.34
CA CYS A 219 1.77 19.24 -5.88
C CYS A 219 2.83 20.31 -6.21
N ASP A 220 2.45 21.59 -6.20
CA ASP A 220 3.32 22.73 -6.47
C ASP A 220 4.02 23.28 -5.21
N GLY A 221 3.67 22.76 -4.03
CA GLY A 221 4.25 23.11 -2.74
C GLY A 221 3.50 24.22 -1.99
N SER A 222 2.45 24.78 -2.56
CA SER A 222 1.48 25.64 -1.89
C SER A 222 0.25 24.83 -1.51
N VAL A 223 -0.51 25.32 -0.53
CA VAL A 223 -1.76 24.68 -0.11
C VAL A 223 -2.88 25.68 -0.39
N ASP A 224 -3.95 25.22 -1.04
CA ASP A 224 -5.14 26.01 -1.36
C ASP A 224 -4.84 27.30 -2.14
N GLU A 225 -3.86 27.28 -3.06
CA GLU A 225 -3.57 28.40 -3.96
C GLU A 225 -4.42 28.39 -5.24
N GLY A 226 -4.40 29.51 -5.98
CA GLY A 226 -5.23 29.63 -7.19
C GLY A 226 -6.74 29.67 -6.91
N CYS A 227 -7.16 29.60 -5.65
CA CYS A 227 -8.54 29.63 -5.14
C CYS A 227 -9.26 30.98 -5.27
N GLY A 228 -8.87 31.79 -6.25
CA GLY A 228 -9.60 32.99 -6.60
C GLY A 228 -10.96 32.61 -7.21
N CYS A 229 -12.02 33.28 -6.79
CA CYS A 229 -13.32 33.13 -7.43
C CYS A 229 -13.20 33.43 -8.94
N ALA A 230 -13.92 32.66 -9.77
CA ALA A 230 -13.94 32.83 -11.23
C ALA A 230 -14.26 34.28 -11.66
N HIS A 231 -15.01 34.99 -10.82
CA HIS A 231 -15.21 36.43 -10.85
C HIS A 231 -15.47 36.96 -9.44
N ASP A 232 -15.54 38.28 -9.30
CA ASP A 232 -15.90 38.93 -8.04
C ASP A 232 -17.30 38.47 -7.57
N GLN A 233 -17.47 38.30 -6.25
CA GLN A 233 -18.76 37.91 -5.62
C GLN A 233 -19.90 38.91 -5.88
N CYS A 234 -19.56 40.12 -6.34
CA CYS A 234 -20.50 41.18 -6.70
C CYS A 234 -20.80 41.25 -8.20
N ALA A 235 -20.20 40.37 -9.00
CA ALA A 235 -20.53 40.21 -10.40
C ALA A 235 -21.38 38.95 -10.59
N THR A 236 -22.43 39.05 -11.41
CA THR A 236 -23.16 37.86 -11.87
C THR A 236 -22.38 37.11 -12.95
N GLY A 237 -22.60 35.80 -13.05
CA GLY A 237 -21.86 34.96 -13.97
C GLY A 237 -22.04 33.46 -13.71
N ALA A 238 -20.96 32.73 -13.98
CA ALA A 238 -20.89 31.31 -13.69
C ALA A 238 -21.02 31.08 -12.17
N ALA A 239 -21.43 29.88 -11.76
CA ALA A 239 -21.41 29.53 -10.34
C ALA A 239 -20.00 29.75 -9.76
N LEU A 240 -19.92 30.39 -8.59
CA LEU A 240 -18.66 30.53 -7.86
C LEU A 240 -18.40 29.25 -7.05
N GLU A 241 -17.13 28.88 -6.95
CA GLU A 241 -16.73 27.71 -6.17
C GLU A 241 -16.91 27.97 -4.67
N ASP A 242 -17.53 27.01 -3.98
CA ASP A 242 -17.59 27.04 -2.52
C ASP A 242 -16.17 27.08 -1.95
N GLY A 243 -15.90 28.03 -1.06
CA GLY A 243 -14.57 28.23 -0.46
C GLY A 243 -13.70 29.26 -1.16
N CYS A 244 -14.08 29.78 -2.34
CA CYS A 244 -13.24 30.77 -3.03
C CYS A 244 -13.13 32.11 -2.25
N THR A 245 -14.14 32.43 -1.44
CA THR A 245 -14.00 33.34 -0.29
C THR A 245 -14.86 32.84 0.87
N GLY A 246 -14.56 33.28 2.09
CA GLY A 246 -15.42 32.97 3.25
C GLY A 246 -16.86 33.50 3.11
N CYS A 247 -17.06 34.54 2.30
CA CYS A 247 -18.39 35.03 1.99
C CYS A 247 -19.13 34.12 1.01
N VAL A 248 -18.48 33.71 -0.07
CA VAL A 248 -19.07 32.78 -1.05
C VAL A 248 -19.51 31.50 -0.36
N SER A 249 -18.73 30.93 0.56
CA SER A 249 -19.18 29.77 1.35
C SER A 249 -20.42 30.01 2.19
N SER A 250 -20.59 31.22 2.73
CA SER A 250 -21.78 31.56 3.52
C SER A 250 -23.02 31.62 2.62
N VAL A 251 -22.88 32.20 1.42
CA VAL A 251 -23.93 32.21 0.39
C VAL A 251 -24.24 30.80 -0.10
N CYS A 252 -23.23 29.98 -0.44
CA CYS A 252 -23.40 28.58 -0.87
C CYS A 252 -24.14 27.71 0.17
N ALA A 253 -23.93 27.97 1.46
CA ALA A 253 -24.59 27.25 2.55
C ALA A 253 -26.07 27.60 2.69
N VAL A 254 -26.47 28.80 2.25
CA VAL A 254 -27.86 29.27 2.24
C VAL A 254 -28.55 28.84 0.95
N ASP A 255 -27.91 29.09 -0.19
CA ASP A 255 -28.40 28.69 -1.51
C ASP A 255 -27.34 27.90 -2.31
N SER A 256 -27.57 26.60 -2.43
CA SER A 256 -26.70 25.72 -3.22
C SER A 256 -26.77 25.99 -4.72
N TYR A 257 -27.79 26.70 -5.21
CA TYR A 257 -27.89 27.11 -6.61
C TYR A 257 -26.72 28.00 -7.02
N CYS A 258 -26.28 28.91 -6.13
CA CYS A 258 -25.20 29.86 -6.38
C CYS A 258 -23.86 29.20 -6.70
N CYS A 259 -23.65 27.98 -6.20
CA CYS A 259 -22.37 27.28 -6.27
C CYS A 259 -22.43 25.99 -7.10
N THR A 260 -23.62 25.63 -7.61
CA THR A 260 -23.81 24.46 -8.48
C THR A 260 -24.39 24.80 -9.84
N THR A 261 -25.08 25.93 -9.99
CA THR A 261 -25.80 26.28 -11.22
C THR A 261 -25.35 27.61 -11.81
N ALA A 262 -25.53 28.72 -11.09
CA ALA A 262 -25.14 30.05 -11.58
C ALA A 262 -25.04 31.05 -10.43
N TRP A 263 -24.18 32.05 -10.57
CA TRP A 263 -24.11 33.18 -9.65
C TRP A 263 -24.95 34.33 -10.22
N ASP A 264 -26.18 34.49 -9.77
CA ASP A 264 -27.13 35.47 -10.30
C ASP A 264 -27.40 36.64 -9.32
N ASN A 265 -28.36 37.50 -9.63
CA ASN A 265 -28.69 38.65 -8.78
C ASN A 265 -29.19 38.24 -7.40
N VAL A 266 -29.77 37.04 -7.25
CA VAL A 266 -30.18 36.53 -5.93
C VAL A 266 -28.94 36.22 -5.11
N CYS A 267 -27.96 35.52 -5.69
CA CYS A 267 -26.67 35.24 -5.05
C CYS A 267 -25.94 36.51 -4.63
N VAL A 268 -25.95 37.56 -5.47
CA VAL A 268 -25.34 38.86 -5.15
C VAL A 268 -26.08 39.58 -4.00
N LEU A 269 -27.40 39.46 -3.91
CA LEU A 269 -28.17 40.01 -2.78
C LEU A 269 -27.92 39.24 -1.48
N GLU A 270 -27.65 37.94 -1.57
CA GLU A 270 -27.29 37.12 -0.41
C GLU A 270 -25.93 37.50 0.16
N VAL A 271 -24.97 37.96 -0.65
CA VAL A 271 -23.69 38.50 -0.17
C VAL A 271 -23.90 39.66 0.83
N ALA A 272 -24.88 40.53 0.59
CA ALA A 272 -25.19 41.62 1.52
C ALA A 272 -25.76 41.11 2.85
N ASN A 273 -26.62 40.09 2.79
CA ASN A 273 -27.29 39.53 3.97
C ASN A 273 -26.35 38.66 4.81
N GLU A 274 -25.57 37.80 4.18
CA GLU A 274 -24.74 36.80 4.85
C GLU A 274 -23.36 37.35 5.23
N CYS A 275 -22.80 38.25 4.42
CA CYS A 275 -21.42 38.70 4.56
C CYS A 275 -21.28 40.15 5.02
N GLY A 276 -22.41 40.88 5.17
CA GLY A 276 -22.41 42.31 5.50
C GLY A 276 -21.63 43.19 4.51
N SER A 277 -21.34 42.64 3.33
CA SER A 277 -20.58 43.28 2.26
C SER A 277 -21.57 43.68 1.18
N TYR A 278 -21.73 44.98 0.98
CA TYR A 278 -22.62 45.47 -0.05
C TYR A 278 -21.89 45.39 -1.38
N CYS A 279 -22.43 44.58 -2.28
CA CYS A 279 -21.98 44.52 -3.65
C CYS A 279 -22.40 45.77 -4.39
N LEU A 280 -21.70 46.87 -4.10
CA LEU A 280 -21.86 48.12 -4.80
C LEU A 280 -21.35 47.88 -6.21
N GLY A 281 -22.25 48.00 -7.19
CA GLY A 281 -21.81 48.04 -8.57
C GLY A 281 -20.95 49.28 -8.83
N SER A 282 -20.64 49.54 -10.09
CA SER A 282 -19.82 50.67 -10.56
C SER A 282 -20.31 52.09 -10.21
N CYS A 283 -21.25 52.23 -9.27
CA CYS A 283 -21.66 53.49 -8.70
C CYS A 283 -20.45 54.32 -8.25
N SER A 284 -20.50 55.63 -8.51
CA SER A 284 -19.44 56.56 -8.09
C SER A 284 -19.26 56.61 -6.57
N HIS A 285 -20.26 56.18 -5.80
CA HIS A 285 -20.22 55.94 -4.36
C HIS A 285 -21.40 55.03 -3.94
N SER A 286 -21.41 54.59 -2.68
CA SER A 286 -22.51 53.81 -2.11
C SER A 286 -23.85 54.57 -2.16
N PRO A 287 -24.99 53.89 -2.43
CA PRO A 287 -26.33 54.50 -2.28
C PRO A 287 -26.64 54.86 -0.82
N CYS A 288 -25.90 54.33 0.15
CA CYS A 288 -25.99 54.72 1.56
C CYS A 288 -25.13 55.93 1.93
N SER A 289 -24.46 56.56 0.96
CA SER A 289 -23.67 57.77 1.18
C SER A 289 -24.16 58.89 0.28
N THR A 290 -24.29 60.10 0.84
CA THR A 290 -24.61 61.28 0.03
C THR A 290 -23.44 61.65 -0.88
N GLY A 291 -23.72 62.11 -2.10
CA GLY A 291 -22.69 62.48 -3.06
C GLY A 291 -23.24 63.00 -4.39
N GLY A 292 -22.49 62.73 -5.47
CA GLY A 292 -22.92 63.03 -6.83
C GLY A 292 -24.15 62.22 -7.23
N ALA A 293 -24.82 62.58 -8.32
CA ALA A 293 -25.91 61.76 -8.82
C ALA A 293 -25.40 60.35 -9.15
N LEU A 294 -26.13 59.32 -8.72
CA LEU A 294 -25.83 57.94 -9.08
C LEU A 294 -26.49 57.59 -10.42
N THR A 295 -25.76 56.85 -11.25
CA THR A 295 -26.27 56.42 -12.55
C THR A 295 -27.31 55.31 -12.35
N ASP A 296 -28.42 55.40 -13.06
CA ASP A 296 -29.42 54.32 -13.17
C ASP A 296 -28.75 52.96 -13.46
N GLY A 297 -29.12 51.93 -12.71
CA GLY A 297 -28.54 50.58 -12.82
C GLY A 297 -27.09 50.46 -12.37
N CYS A 298 -26.50 51.45 -11.69
CA CYS A 298 -25.11 51.36 -11.26
C CYS A 298 -24.87 50.33 -10.14
N ASP A 299 -25.92 49.81 -9.53
CA ASP A 299 -25.90 48.83 -8.44
C ASP A 299 -26.56 47.51 -8.88
N PRO A 300 -25.97 46.34 -8.60
CA PRO A 300 -26.47 45.03 -9.05
C PRO A 300 -27.83 44.63 -8.46
N GLY A 301 -28.31 45.31 -7.41
CA GLY A 301 -29.65 45.11 -6.84
C GLY A 301 -30.74 45.96 -7.51
N ASP A 302 -30.42 46.72 -8.55
CA ASP A 302 -31.31 47.69 -9.22
C ASP A 302 -31.91 48.75 -8.27
N CYS A 303 -31.36 48.85 -7.05
CA CYS A 303 -31.86 49.72 -6.00
C CYS A 303 -31.79 51.19 -6.41
N VAL A 304 -30.67 51.58 -7.03
CA VAL A 304 -30.49 52.93 -7.55
C VAL A 304 -31.56 53.23 -8.59
N SER A 305 -31.89 52.28 -9.46
CA SER A 305 -32.90 52.45 -10.51
C SER A 305 -34.30 52.62 -9.94
N GLU A 306 -34.68 51.85 -8.92
CA GLU A 306 -35.97 52.02 -8.23
C GLU A 306 -36.08 53.40 -7.56
N VAL A 307 -35.01 53.87 -6.91
CA VAL A 307 -34.95 55.24 -6.38
C VAL A 307 -34.99 56.27 -7.51
N CYS A 308 -34.29 56.06 -8.63
CA CYS A 308 -34.33 56.96 -9.80
C CYS A 308 -35.72 57.06 -10.42
N LEU A 309 -36.47 55.95 -10.47
CA LEU A 309 -37.82 55.88 -11.03
C LEU A 309 -38.82 56.67 -10.19
N ASN A 310 -38.62 56.69 -8.87
CA ASN A 310 -39.52 57.38 -7.96
C ASN A 310 -39.09 58.82 -7.68
N ASP A 311 -37.79 59.07 -7.55
CA ASP A 311 -37.18 60.40 -7.46
C ASP A 311 -36.07 60.61 -8.49
N SER A 312 -36.48 61.20 -9.62
CA SER A 312 -35.56 61.58 -10.71
C SER A 312 -34.44 62.54 -10.29
N TYR A 313 -34.59 63.26 -9.17
CA TYR A 313 -33.58 64.19 -8.67
C TYR A 313 -32.29 63.44 -8.28
N CYS A 314 -32.43 62.27 -7.67
CA CYS A 314 -31.32 61.46 -7.17
C CYS A 314 -30.33 61.02 -8.27
N CYS A 315 -30.82 60.90 -9.50
CA CYS A 315 -30.05 60.37 -10.63
C CYS A 315 -29.73 61.41 -11.70
N THR A 316 -30.21 62.65 -11.53
CA THR A 316 -29.93 63.75 -12.47
C THR A 316 -29.21 64.93 -11.83
N ASN A 317 -29.37 65.16 -10.52
CA ASN A 317 -28.81 66.33 -9.84
C ASN A 317 -27.80 65.93 -8.76
N SER A 318 -28.23 65.18 -7.76
CA SER A 318 -27.37 64.75 -6.65
C SER A 318 -28.02 63.66 -5.83
N TRP A 319 -27.19 62.79 -5.25
CA TRP A 319 -27.63 61.82 -4.27
C TRP A 319 -27.55 62.42 -2.86
N ASP A 320 -28.64 63.02 -2.38
CA ASP A 320 -28.68 63.71 -1.09
C ASP A 320 -29.22 62.83 0.05
N ALA A 321 -29.45 63.43 1.23
CA ALA A 321 -29.95 62.69 2.39
C ALA A 321 -31.38 62.14 2.22
N GLN A 322 -32.17 62.72 1.30
CA GLN A 322 -33.48 62.15 0.96
C GLN A 322 -33.30 60.91 0.09
N CYS A 323 -32.43 60.97 -0.92
CA CYS A 323 -32.07 59.79 -1.72
C CYS A 323 -31.57 58.63 -0.84
N VAL A 324 -30.72 58.89 0.15
CA VAL A 324 -30.26 57.87 1.12
C VAL A 324 -31.41 57.34 1.99
N GLY A 325 -32.36 58.20 2.40
CA GLY A 325 -33.53 57.79 3.17
C GLY A 325 -34.52 56.94 2.37
N GLU A 326 -34.56 57.13 1.06
CA GLU A 326 -35.41 56.38 0.12
C GLU A 326 -34.89 54.96 -0.14
N VAL A 327 -33.58 54.72 0.02
CA VAL A 327 -32.97 53.38 -0.12
C VAL A 327 -33.62 52.33 0.78
N LEU A 328 -33.92 52.70 2.04
CA LEU A 328 -34.64 51.79 2.95
C LEU A 328 -36.06 51.52 2.47
N THR A 329 -36.71 52.52 1.90
CA THR A 329 -38.11 52.48 1.53
C THR A 329 -38.34 51.63 0.28
N TYR A 330 -37.47 51.80 -0.73
CA TYR A 330 -37.64 51.14 -2.03
C TYR A 330 -36.81 49.86 -2.17
N CYS A 331 -35.66 49.78 -1.51
CA CYS A 331 -34.75 48.64 -1.63
C CYS A 331 -34.75 47.73 -0.40
N GLY A 332 -35.40 48.13 0.70
CA GLY A 332 -35.36 47.39 1.97
C GLY A 332 -33.99 47.37 2.64
N VAL A 333 -33.06 48.22 2.18
CA VAL A 333 -31.68 48.27 2.65
C VAL A 333 -31.54 49.33 3.74
N VAL A 334 -31.10 48.92 4.94
CA VAL A 334 -30.82 49.83 6.04
C VAL A 334 -29.43 50.43 5.88
N CYS A 335 -29.37 51.73 5.60
CA CYS A 335 -28.11 52.46 5.53
C CYS A 335 -27.58 52.80 6.95
N PRO A 336 -26.29 52.52 7.23
CA PRO A 336 -25.67 52.74 8.53
C PRO A 336 -25.40 54.23 8.85
#